data_AF-A0A8W8N752-F1
#
_entry.id   AF-A0A8W8N752-F1
#
_cell.length_a   1.000
_cell.length_b   1.000
_cell.length_c   1.000
_cell.angle_alpha   90.00
_cell.angle_beta   90.00
_cell.angle_gamma   90.00
#
_symmetry.space_group_name_H-M   'P 1'
#
loop_
_entity.id
_entity.type
_entity.pdbx_description
1 polymer ?
#
loop_
_entity_poly.entity_id
_entity_poly.type
_entity_poly.pdbx_seq_one_letter_code
_entity_poly.pdbx_strand_id
1 'polypeptide(L)'
;YALFAASDIEVSERHMVPYVVWYNDNCAHTDQEKFDGVAVNNEAYAAIKCSSDLNQRTTYLDRLQEIHDGAQKQRHGRLLTHFSVSWHWGQCNGQSQPFLWRGKTSDASHHMIDIFDSIDVQVGYTTFPQINERMDLAGLNYSRLLNKPSFVTFYTDKTEPCQITFFPQTCRWSGRSESNLFSVIDQFPQNGLSGIQPCIHYFRGVYSSGGHPDWPAHSNH
;
A
#
# COMPACT_ATOMS: atom_id res chain seq x y z
N TYR A 1 9.32 9.61 4.83
CA TYR A 1 9.49 8.42 3.96
C TYR A 1 10.04 8.82 2.60
N ALA A 2 10.92 8.02 1.99
CA ALA A 2 11.29 8.11 0.58
C ALA A 2 10.32 7.28 -0.27
N LEU A 3 9.96 7.78 -1.45
CA LEU A 3 8.87 7.21 -2.25
C LEU A 3 9.40 6.80 -3.62
N PHE A 4 9.14 5.55 -4.00
CA PHE A 4 9.61 4.99 -5.25
C PHE A 4 8.47 4.35 -6.04
N ALA A 5 8.42 4.64 -7.33
CA ALA A 5 7.42 4.13 -8.26
C ALA A 5 8.01 4.00 -9.67
N ALA A 6 9.16 3.32 -9.78
CA ALA A 6 9.69 2.94 -11.09
C ALA A 6 8.71 2.00 -11.81
N SER A 7 8.02 1.14 -11.04
CA SER A 7 6.90 0.32 -11.51
C SER A 7 7.26 -0.53 -12.74
N ASP A 8 8.41 -1.19 -12.69
CA ASP A 8 8.88 -2.13 -13.70
C ASP A 8 9.03 -3.55 -13.15
N ILE A 9 9.13 -4.52 -14.06
CA ILE A 9 9.24 -5.94 -13.71
C ILE A 9 10.57 -6.31 -13.04
N GLU A 10 11.59 -5.47 -13.21
CA GLU A 10 12.89 -5.60 -12.57
C GLU A 10 12.90 -5.11 -11.13
N VAL A 11 11.81 -4.46 -10.70
CA VAL A 11 11.67 -3.83 -9.38
C VAL A 11 12.86 -2.91 -9.15
N SER A 12 13.08 -1.95 -10.06
CA SER A 12 14.23 -1.04 -10.01
C SER A 12 14.35 -0.27 -8.69
N GLU A 13 13.26 -0.16 -7.91
CA GLU A 13 13.28 0.41 -6.56
C GLU A 13 14.28 -0.28 -5.63
N ARG A 14 14.59 -1.57 -5.85
CA ARG A 14 15.62 -2.31 -5.09
C ARG A 14 17.02 -1.69 -5.20
N HIS A 15 17.30 -0.98 -6.29
CA HIS A 15 18.56 -0.27 -6.51
C HIS A 15 18.53 1.16 -5.95
N MET A 16 17.35 1.70 -5.61
CA MET A 16 17.19 3.05 -5.10
C MET A 16 17.29 3.10 -3.57
N VAL A 17 16.75 2.08 -2.88
CA VAL A 17 16.74 1.98 -1.41
C VAL A 17 18.14 2.12 -0.77
N PRO A 18 19.22 1.54 -1.33
CA PRO A 18 20.58 1.73 -0.77
C PRO A 18 21.02 3.18 -0.66
N TYR A 19 20.54 4.09 -1.52
CA TYR A 19 20.87 5.52 -1.41
C TYR A 19 20.18 6.19 -0.22
N VAL A 20 18.97 5.77 0.13
CA VAL A 20 18.25 6.25 1.33
C VAL A 20 18.98 5.80 2.59
N VAL A 21 19.35 4.52 2.63
CA VAL A 21 20.16 3.96 3.72
C VAL A 21 21.47 4.72 3.87
N TRP A 22 22.18 4.93 2.76
CA TRP A 22 23.45 5.67 2.77
C TRP A 22 23.27 7.11 3.25
N TYR A 23 22.23 7.81 2.79
CA TYR A 23 21.93 9.17 3.24
C TYR A 23 21.66 9.21 4.76
N ASN A 24 20.80 8.34 5.27
CA ASN A 24 20.49 8.28 6.70
C ASN A 24 21.72 7.97 7.56
N ASP A 25 22.61 7.10 7.08
CA ASP A 25 23.80 6.67 7.83
C ASP A 25 24.98 7.64 7.74
N ASN A 26 25.09 8.45 6.68
CA ASN A 26 26.30 9.22 6.38
C ASN A 26 26.07 10.73 6.19
N CYS A 27 24.84 11.16 5.91
CA CYS A 27 24.51 12.56 5.62
C CYS A 27 23.59 13.20 6.65
N ALA A 28 22.59 12.47 7.16
CA ALA A 28 21.69 13.01 8.17
C ALA A 28 22.44 13.22 9.50
N HIS A 29 22.49 14.46 9.96
CA HIS A 29 23.13 14.85 11.22
C HIS A 29 22.19 14.71 12.41
N THR A 30 20.88 14.77 12.16
CA THR A 30 19.83 14.65 13.18
C THR A 30 18.79 13.62 12.76
N ASP A 31 18.06 13.07 13.73
CA ASP A 31 16.97 12.14 13.41
C ASP A 31 15.82 12.81 12.63
N GLN A 32 15.66 14.13 12.73
CA GLN A 32 14.67 14.89 11.96
C GLN A 32 15.01 14.99 10.46
N GLU A 33 16.28 14.84 10.10
CA GLU A 33 16.73 14.84 8.70
C GLU A 33 16.60 13.45 8.06
N LYS A 34 16.46 12.40 8.86
CA LYS A 34 16.40 11.03 8.36
C LYS A 34 15.06 10.73 7.70
N PHE A 35 15.10 9.82 6.73
CA PHE A 35 13.89 9.16 6.26
C PHE A 35 13.46 8.09 7.26
N ASP A 36 12.20 8.13 7.71
CA ASP A 36 11.64 7.10 8.61
C ASP A 36 11.37 5.76 7.92
N GLY A 37 11.31 5.75 6.59
CA GLY A 37 11.01 4.56 5.81
C GLY A 37 11.04 4.79 4.31
N VAL A 38 10.84 3.70 3.57
CA VAL A 38 10.67 3.65 2.12
C VAL A 38 9.28 3.12 1.79
N ALA A 39 8.58 3.78 0.88
CA ALA A 39 7.32 3.29 0.33
C ALA A 39 7.52 2.99 -1.15
N VAL A 40 7.05 1.82 -1.57
CA VAL A 40 7.18 1.34 -2.95
C VAL A 40 5.79 1.09 -3.52
N ASN A 41 5.54 1.66 -4.69
CA ASN A 41 4.41 1.30 -5.53
C ASN A 41 4.93 0.68 -6.82
N ASN A 42 4.74 -0.63 -6.99
CA ASN A 42 5.16 -1.32 -8.20
C ASN A 42 3.99 -2.06 -8.84
N GLU A 43 3.35 -1.40 -9.82
CA GLU A 43 2.19 -1.92 -10.55
C GLU A 43 2.53 -3.04 -11.55
N ALA A 44 3.82 -3.25 -11.85
CA ALA A 44 4.25 -4.20 -12.87
C ALA A 44 3.85 -5.65 -12.55
N TYR A 45 3.57 -5.98 -11.29
CA TYR A 45 3.05 -7.30 -10.94
C TYR A 45 1.75 -7.64 -11.68
N ALA A 46 0.93 -6.63 -12.01
CA ALA A 46 -0.29 -6.83 -12.77
C ALA A 46 -0.07 -7.55 -14.12
N ALA A 47 1.10 -7.36 -14.74
CA ALA A 47 1.46 -7.99 -16.01
C ALA A 47 1.80 -9.50 -15.87
N ILE A 48 2.23 -9.94 -14.68
CA ILE A 48 2.68 -11.31 -14.43
C ILE A 48 1.82 -12.10 -13.43
N LYS A 49 0.82 -11.47 -12.79
CA LYS A 49 -0.01 -12.11 -11.75
C LYS A 49 -0.71 -13.40 -12.21
N CYS A 50 -1.02 -13.48 -13.51
CA CYS A 50 -1.65 -14.62 -14.17
C CYS A 50 -0.67 -15.50 -14.97
N SER A 51 0.64 -15.22 -14.89
CA SER A 51 1.64 -15.98 -15.64
C SER A 51 1.70 -17.42 -15.15
N SER A 52 1.72 -18.37 -16.09
CA SER A 52 2.01 -19.79 -15.81
C SER A 52 3.49 -20.03 -15.51
N ASP A 53 4.36 -19.07 -15.85
CA ASP A 53 5.77 -19.10 -15.50
C ASP A 53 5.95 -18.65 -14.03
N LEU A 54 5.99 -19.63 -13.13
CA LEU A 54 6.20 -19.39 -11.71
C LEU A 54 7.55 -18.73 -11.41
N ASN A 55 8.57 -18.93 -12.26
CA ASN A 55 9.88 -18.32 -12.04
C ASN A 55 9.81 -16.80 -12.16
N GLN A 56 8.97 -16.26 -13.05
CA GLN A 56 8.76 -14.81 -13.13
C GLN A 56 8.15 -14.27 -11.84
N ARG A 57 7.15 -14.97 -11.30
CA ARG A 57 6.46 -14.57 -10.06
C ARG A 57 7.37 -14.65 -8.84
N THR A 58 8.14 -15.73 -8.69
CA THR A 58 9.09 -15.87 -7.57
C THR A 58 10.26 -14.91 -7.69
N THR A 59 10.80 -14.71 -8.89
CA THR A 59 11.88 -13.74 -9.13
C THR A 59 11.43 -12.32 -8.79
N TYR A 60 10.20 -11.95 -9.15
CA TYR A 60 9.63 -10.66 -8.77
C TYR A 60 9.52 -10.50 -7.24
N LEU A 61 9.06 -11.53 -6.52
CA LEU A 61 9.04 -11.51 -5.06
C LEU A 61 10.43 -11.46 -4.44
N ASP A 62 11.42 -12.15 -5.00
CA ASP A 62 12.81 -12.08 -4.53
C ASP A 62 13.36 -10.65 -4.70
N ARG A 63 13.03 -9.97 -5.80
CA ARG A 63 13.41 -8.57 -6.00
C ARG A 63 12.68 -7.60 -5.07
N LEU A 64 11.41 -7.86 -4.75
CA LEU A 64 10.71 -7.13 -3.70
C LEU A 64 11.37 -7.34 -2.33
N GLN A 65 11.78 -8.57 -2.01
CA GLN A 65 12.49 -8.88 -0.77
C GLN A 65 13.83 -8.13 -0.69
N GLU A 66 14.54 -7.93 -1.80
CA GLU A 66 15.77 -7.12 -1.82
C GLU A 66 15.56 -5.66 -1.35
N ILE A 67 14.35 -5.09 -1.52
CA ILE A 67 14.02 -3.77 -0.95
C ILE A 67 14.03 -3.84 0.57
N HIS A 68 13.32 -4.81 1.15
CA HIS A 68 13.29 -5.03 2.59
C HIS A 68 14.70 -5.28 3.13
N ASP A 69 15.44 -6.22 2.54
CA ASP A 69 16.79 -6.59 2.95
C ASP A 69 17.78 -5.43 2.78
N GLY A 70 17.58 -4.60 1.75
CA GLY A 70 18.32 -3.36 1.54
C GLY A 70 18.09 -2.36 2.67
N ALA A 71 16.83 -2.12 3.06
CA ALA A 71 16.48 -1.22 4.15
C ALA A 71 17.04 -1.68 5.51
N GLN A 72 17.07 -3.00 5.76
CA GLN A 72 17.65 -3.57 7.00
C GLN A 72 19.18 -3.39 7.12
N LYS A 73 19.87 -2.92 6.07
CA LYS A 73 21.31 -2.62 6.15
C LYS A 73 21.63 -1.30 6.84
N GLN A 74 20.62 -0.48 7.15
CA GLN A 74 20.81 0.76 7.89
C GLN A 74 21.42 0.49 9.27
N ARG A 75 22.49 1.20 9.61
CA ARG A 75 23.20 1.00 10.88
C ARG A 75 22.60 1.83 12.00
N HIS A 76 22.07 3.01 11.69
CA HIS A 76 21.60 3.97 12.68
C HIS A 76 20.07 4.12 12.67
N GLY A 77 19.41 3.24 13.42
CA GLY A 77 17.95 3.15 13.49
C GLY A 77 17.38 2.19 12.45
N ARG A 78 16.06 2.03 12.41
CA ARG A 78 15.37 1.15 11.45
C ARG A 78 14.74 1.99 10.34
N LEU A 79 14.95 1.58 9.09
CA LEU A 79 14.23 2.13 7.94
C LEU A 79 13.03 1.23 7.65
N LEU A 80 11.82 1.71 7.92
CA LEU A 80 10.60 0.93 7.73
C LEU A 80 10.29 0.74 6.24
N THR A 81 9.72 -0.40 5.87
CA THR A 81 9.29 -0.64 4.48
C THR A 81 7.78 -0.71 4.33
N HIS A 82 7.27 -0.05 3.28
CA HIS A 82 5.85 0.03 2.99
C HIS A 82 5.60 -0.31 1.52
N PHE A 83 4.53 -1.06 1.23
CA PHE A 83 4.20 -1.44 -0.13
C PHE A 83 2.73 -1.22 -0.44
N SER A 84 2.48 -0.60 -1.60
CA SER A 84 1.13 -0.42 -2.11
C SER A 84 0.71 -1.65 -2.90
N VAL A 85 -0.31 -2.35 -2.41
CA VAL A 85 -0.80 -3.59 -3.01
C VAL A 85 -2.15 -3.35 -3.69
N SER A 86 -2.32 -3.91 -4.88
CA SER A 86 -3.64 -3.95 -5.52
C SER A 86 -4.47 -5.11 -4.98
N TRP A 87 -5.78 -4.88 -4.84
CA TRP A 87 -6.73 -5.83 -4.24
C TRP A 87 -6.84 -7.18 -4.96
N HIS A 88 -6.47 -7.24 -6.23
CA HIS A 88 -6.61 -8.44 -7.06
C HIS A 88 -5.29 -9.15 -7.36
N TRP A 89 -4.16 -8.77 -6.76
CA TRP A 89 -2.87 -9.36 -7.10
C TRP A 89 -2.67 -10.79 -6.60
N GLY A 90 -3.32 -11.18 -5.50
CA GLY A 90 -3.39 -12.57 -5.04
C GLY A 90 -4.21 -13.49 -5.97
N GLN A 91 -4.84 -12.95 -7.03
CA GLN A 91 -5.81 -13.66 -7.84
C GLN A 91 -5.55 -13.54 -9.35
N CYS A 92 -5.98 -14.56 -10.08
CA CYS A 92 -6.14 -14.53 -11.53
C CYS A 92 -7.59 -14.90 -11.88
N ASN A 93 -8.25 -14.07 -12.68
CA ASN A 93 -9.66 -14.27 -13.08
C ASN A 93 -10.61 -14.54 -11.90
N GLY A 94 -10.40 -13.85 -10.77
CA GLY A 94 -11.20 -13.99 -9.55
C GLY A 94 -10.89 -15.23 -8.71
N GLN A 95 -9.89 -16.02 -9.08
CA GLN A 95 -9.46 -17.20 -8.33
C GLN A 95 -8.11 -16.97 -7.68
N SER A 96 -7.96 -17.33 -6.41
CA SER A 96 -6.66 -17.31 -5.72
C SER A 96 -5.64 -18.17 -6.47
N GLN A 97 -4.42 -17.67 -6.61
CA GLN A 97 -3.32 -18.34 -7.31
C GLN A 97 -2.15 -18.61 -6.35
N PRO A 98 -2.28 -19.56 -5.41
CA PRO A 98 -1.22 -19.88 -4.47
C PRO A 98 -0.03 -20.51 -5.18
N PHE A 99 1.18 -20.16 -4.75
CA PHE A 99 2.43 -20.70 -5.26
C PHE A 99 3.49 -20.76 -4.16
N LEU A 100 4.43 -21.68 -4.33
CA LEU A 100 5.54 -21.86 -3.41
C LEU A 100 6.58 -20.75 -3.62
N TRP A 101 6.87 -20.00 -2.56
CA TRP A 101 7.99 -19.07 -2.50
C TRP A 101 8.66 -19.19 -1.14
N ARG A 102 9.99 -19.36 -1.13
CA ARG A 102 10.83 -19.53 0.08
C ARG A 102 10.28 -20.51 1.11
N GLY A 103 9.75 -21.64 0.65
CA GLY A 103 9.24 -22.72 1.52
C GLY A 103 7.80 -22.53 2.00
N LYS A 104 7.13 -21.44 1.62
CA LYS A 104 5.73 -21.17 1.95
C LYS A 104 4.86 -21.15 0.71
N THR A 105 3.74 -21.88 0.74
CA THR A 105 2.71 -21.79 -0.29
C THR A 105 1.68 -20.76 0.14
N SER A 106 1.57 -19.66 -0.61
CA SER A 106 0.55 -18.63 -0.41
C SER A 106 0.30 -17.89 -1.72
N ASP A 107 -0.72 -17.04 -1.77
CA ASP A 107 -0.91 -16.14 -2.90
C ASP A 107 0.06 -14.93 -2.86
N ALA A 108 0.09 -14.18 -3.95
CA ALA A 108 1.02 -13.08 -4.12
C ALA A 108 0.83 -11.96 -3.11
N SER A 109 -0.42 -11.60 -2.79
CA SER A 109 -0.73 -10.55 -1.82
C SER A 109 -0.19 -10.92 -0.44
N HIS A 110 -0.37 -12.18 -0.02
CA HIS A 110 0.18 -12.65 1.26
C HIS A 110 1.72 -12.67 1.28
N HIS A 111 2.37 -13.09 0.20
CA HIS A 111 3.84 -13.02 0.12
C HIS A 111 4.35 -11.57 0.16
N MET A 112 3.67 -10.64 -0.52
CA MET A 112 3.98 -9.21 -0.44
C MET A 112 3.78 -8.68 0.99
N ILE A 113 2.68 -9.06 1.66
CA ILE A 113 2.46 -8.73 3.07
C ILE A 113 3.57 -9.30 3.94
N ASP A 114 4.08 -10.50 3.68
CA ASP A 114 5.18 -11.09 4.45
C ASP A 114 6.48 -10.27 4.34
N ILE A 115 6.77 -9.72 3.15
CA ILE A 115 8.00 -8.96 2.86
C ILE A 115 8.04 -7.60 3.59
N PHE A 116 6.95 -6.83 3.57
CA PHE A 116 6.97 -5.42 3.97
C PHE A 116 6.50 -5.20 5.41
N ASP A 117 6.96 -4.13 6.08
CA ASP A 117 6.54 -3.82 7.45
C ASP A 117 5.09 -3.37 7.53
N SER A 118 4.57 -2.77 6.46
CA SER A 118 3.19 -2.32 6.35
C SER A 118 2.73 -2.29 4.89
N ILE A 119 1.42 -2.26 4.68
CA ILE A 119 0.82 -2.19 3.34
C ILE A 119 -0.28 -1.13 3.26
N ASP A 120 -0.42 -0.50 2.10
CA ASP A 120 -1.63 0.21 1.74
C ASP A 120 -2.36 -0.50 0.60
N VAL A 121 -3.68 -0.43 0.60
CA VAL A 121 -4.51 -1.02 -0.46
C VAL A 121 -5.18 0.09 -1.24
N GLN A 122 -4.99 0.05 -2.54
CA GLN A 122 -5.45 1.04 -3.51
C GLN A 122 -6.96 0.91 -3.83
N VAL A 123 -7.83 1.18 -2.86
CA VAL A 123 -9.27 0.81 -2.93
C VAL A 123 -10.24 1.86 -2.39
N GLY A 124 -9.90 3.15 -2.46
CA GLY A 124 -10.84 4.22 -2.09
C GLY A 124 -12.10 4.27 -2.98
N TYR A 125 -13.14 3.51 -2.64
CA TYR A 125 -14.43 3.44 -3.35
C TYR A 125 -15.55 4.09 -2.55
N THR A 126 -16.69 4.32 -3.22
CA THR A 126 -17.83 5.08 -2.70
C THR A 126 -18.71 4.36 -1.68
N THR A 127 -18.51 3.05 -1.46
CA THR A 127 -19.34 2.26 -0.52
C THR A 127 -18.49 1.30 0.33
N PHE A 128 -18.88 1.11 1.58
CA PHE A 128 -18.19 0.19 2.51
C PHE A 128 -18.13 -1.27 2.07
N PRO A 129 -19.21 -1.87 1.52
CA PRO A 129 -19.13 -3.24 1.02
C PRO A 129 -18.00 -3.41 -0.02
N GLN A 130 -17.82 -2.43 -0.90
CA GLN A 130 -16.76 -2.47 -1.92
C GLN A 130 -15.36 -2.23 -1.36
N ILE A 131 -15.22 -1.37 -0.35
CA ILE A 131 -13.92 -1.16 0.33
C ILE A 131 -13.55 -2.45 1.07
N ASN A 132 -14.46 -2.97 1.91
CA ASN A 132 -14.22 -4.17 2.71
C ASN A 132 -13.90 -5.38 1.86
N GLU A 133 -14.69 -5.67 0.82
CA GLU A 133 -14.43 -6.79 -0.09
C GLU A 133 -13.01 -6.70 -0.67
N ARG A 134 -12.61 -5.54 -1.17
CA ARG A 134 -11.30 -5.39 -1.80
C ARG A 134 -10.14 -5.38 -0.78
N MET A 135 -10.35 -4.84 0.40
CA MET A 135 -9.40 -4.96 1.50
C MET A 135 -9.19 -6.43 1.88
N ASP A 136 -10.27 -7.21 1.97
CA ASP A 136 -10.20 -8.65 2.27
C ASP A 136 -9.46 -9.41 1.16
N LEU A 137 -9.76 -9.11 -0.12
CA LEU A 137 -9.06 -9.70 -1.27
C LEU A 137 -7.57 -9.31 -1.33
N ALA A 138 -7.22 -8.11 -0.85
CA ALA A 138 -5.83 -7.65 -0.70
C ALA A 138 -5.08 -8.34 0.45
N GLY A 139 -5.76 -9.08 1.32
CA GLY A 139 -5.16 -9.76 2.46
C GLY A 139 -5.29 -9.01 3.80
N LEU A 140 -6.30 -8.15 3.99
CA LEU A 140 -6.51 -7.44 5.26
C LEU A 140 -6.55 -8.38 6.47
N ASN A 141 -7.30 -9.48 6.38
CA ASN A 141 -7.39 -10.46 7.48
C ASN A 141 -6.03 -11.11 7.77
N TYR A 142 -5.25 -11.38 6.73
CA TYR A 142 -3.90 -11.93 6.87
C TYR A 142 -2.93 -10.93 7.51
N SER A 143 -2.98 -9.67 7.09
CA SER A 143 -2.18 -8.60 7.70
C SER A 143 -2.53 -8.38 9.17
N ARG A 144 -3.82 -8.42 9.53
CA ARG A 144 -4.30 -8.38 10.93
C ARG A 144 -3.77 -9.56 11.75
N LEU A 145 -3.79 -10.78 11.20
CA LEU A 145 -3.24 -11.97 11.87
C LEU A 145 -1.75 -11.82 12.19
N LEU A 146 -1.00 -11.10 11.35
CA LEU A 146 0.41 -10.81 11.55
C LEU A 146 0.68 -9.53 12.38
N ASN A 147 -0.36 -8.85 12.84
CA ASN A 147 -0.27 -7.51 13.46
C ASN A 147 0.50 -6.49 12.59
N LYS A 148 0.37 -6.57 11.26
CA LYS A 148 0.98 -5.62 10.34
C LYS A 148 0.06 -4.42 10.08
N PRO A 149 0.56 -3.17 10.17
CA PRO A 149 -0.20 -1.99 9.82
C PRO A 149 -0.72 -2.08 8.38
N SER A 150 -2.02 -1.82 8.22
CA SER A 150 -2.69 -1.81 6.94
C SER A 150 -3.46 -0.52 6.77
N PHE A 151 -3.44 0.02 5.56
CA PHE A 151 -4.05 1.31 5.26
C PHE A 151 -4.98 1.21 4.05
N VAL A 152 -5.98 2.08 4.00
CA VAL A 152 -6.86 2.25 2.82
C VAL A 152 -6.42 3.49 2.08
N THR A 153 -5.95 3.34 0.85
CA THR A 153 -5.53 4.46 0.02
C THR A 153 -6.68 5.01 -0.82
N PHE A 154 -6.96 6.29 -0.62
CA PHE A 154 -7.86 7.10 -1.43
C PHE A 154 -7.08 7.90 -2.45
N TYR A 155 -7.49 7.80 -3.71
CA TYR A 155 -6.94 8.55 -4.81
C TYR A 155 -7.59 9.93 -4.88
N THR A 156 -6.76 10.96 -4.99
CA THR A 156 -7.27 12.32 -5.23
C THR A 156 -7.59 12.59 -6.70
N ASP A 157 -7.08 11.77 -7.63
CA ASP A 157 -7.28 11.94 -9.06
C ASP A 157 -8.62 11.38 -9.56
N LYS A 158 -8.97 11.76 -10.79
CA LYS A 158 -10.21 11.34 -11.46
C LYS A 158 -10.05 9.92 -11.99
N THR A 159 -10.27 8.92 -11.16
CA THR A 159 -10.24 7.52 -11.57
C THR A 159 -11.66 6.97 -11.78
N GLU A 160 -11.89 6.41 -12.97
CA GLU A 160 -13.11 5.63 -13.27
C GLU A 160 -12.89 4.14 -12.94
N PRO A 161 -13.92 3.38 -12.54
CA PRO A 161 -15.28 3.81 -12.19
C PRO A 161 -15.49 4.01 -10.68
N CYS A 162 -16.04 5.17 -10.28
CA CYS A 162 -16.63 5.47 -8.97
C CYS A 162 -15.76 5.26 -7.72
N GLN A 163 -14.48 5.64 -7.83
CA GLN A 163 -13.62 5.85 -6.67
C GLN A 163 -14.01 7.16 -5.96
N ILE A 164 -13.83 7.21 -4.63
CA ILE A 164 -13.96 8.45 -3.87
C ILE A 164 -12.77 9.31 -4.26
N THR A 165 -13.05 10.47 -4.82
CA THR A 165 -12.04 11.45 -5.20
C THR A 165 -12.27 12.74 -4.44
N PHE A 166 -11.22 13.55 -4.33
CA PHE A 166 -11.30 14.87 -3.72
C PHE A 166 -12.18 15.84 -4.54
N PHE A 167 -12.33 15.58 -5.85
CA PHE A 167 -12.98 16.49 -6.78
C PHE A 167 -14.46 16.14 -7.05
N PRO A 168 -15.38 17.13 -7.03
CA PRO A 168 -16.80 16.95 -7.31
C PRO A 168 -17.03 16.26 -8.66
N GLN A 169 -17.61 15.05 -8.62
CA GLN A 169 -18.02 14.31 -9.81
C GLN A 169 -19.31 13.52 -9.56
N THR A 170 -20.14 13.41 -10.59
CA THR A 170 -21.38 12.62 -10.56
C THR A 170 -21.07 11.12 -10.64
N CYS A 171 -21.27 10.39 -9.55
CA CYS A 171 -21.39 8.93 -9.56
C CYS A 171 -22.84 8.54 -9.29
N ARG A 172 -23.28 7.39 -9.80
CA ARG A 172 -24.65 6.89 -9.67
C ARG A 172 -25.06 6.53 -8.22
N TRP A 173 -24.11 6.44 -7.27
CA TRP A 173 -24.30 5.79 -5.96
C TRP A 173 -24.02 6.73 -4.76
N SER A 174 -23.22 7.80 -4.93
CA SER A 174 -22.99 8.86 -3.93
C SER A 174 -22.20 10.04 -4.53
N GLY A 175 -22.06 11.15 -3.80
CA GLY A 175 -21.25 12.30 -4.21
C GLY A 175 -19.75 12.02 -4.11
N ARG A 176 -18.98 12.23 -5.18
CA ARG A 176 -17.50 12.22 -5.12
C ARG A 176 -17.06 13.61 -4.64
N SER A 177 -16.81 13.84 -3.35
CA SER A 177 -16.33 15.13 -2.82
C SER A 177 -15.34 14.91 -1.68
N GLU A 178 -14.49 15.89 -1.41
CA GLU A 178 -13.67 15.93 -0.19
C GLU A 178 -14.49 15.64 1.07
N SER A 179 -15.64 16.31 1.24
CA SER A 179 -16.53 16.07 2.39
C SER A 179 -17.05 14.64 2.47
N ASN A 180 -17.34 14.00 1.33
CA ASN A 180 -17.77 12.61 1.32
C ASN A 180 -16.61 11.64 1.57
N LEU A 181 -15.39 11.96 1.10
CA LEU A 181 -14.18 11.21 1.44
C LEU A 181 -13.99 11.15 2.95
N PHE A 182 -14.01 12.31 3.61
CA PHE A 182 -13.86 12.38 5.06
C PHE A 182 -15.04 11.74 5.80
N SER A 183 -16.28 11.96 5.34
CA SER A 183 -17.46 11.28 5.89
C SER A 183 -17.38 9.76 5.80
N VAL A 184 -16.71 9.21 4.78
CA VAL A 184 -16.45 7.76 4.67
C VAL A 184 -15.33 7.35 5.61
N ILE A 185 -14.25 8.12 5.73
CA ILE A 185 -13.18 7.85 6.70
C ILE A 185 -13.72 7.79 8.14
N ASP A 186 -14.52 8.78 8.55
CA ASP A 186 -15.12 8.86 9.89
C ASP A 186 -16.02 7.67 10.21
N GLN A 187 -16.44 6.93 9.17
CA GLN A 187 -17.28 5.76 9.28
C GLN A 187 -16.52 4.42 9.32
N PHE A 188 -15.19 4.42 9.26
CA PHE A 188 -14.38 3.20 9.28
C PHE A 188 -14.59 2.32 10.53
N PRO A 189 -14.58 2.87 11.77
CA PRO A 189 -14.67 2.05 12.98
C PRO A 189 -15.93 1.19 13.06
N GLN A 190 -17.07 1.73 12.64
CA GLN A 190 -18.38 1.08 12.67
C GLN A 190 -18.66 0.22 11.43
N ASN A 191 -17.82 0.27 10.40
CA ASN A 191 -18.01 -0.47 9.15
C ASN A 191 -16.92 -1.53 8.87
N GLY A 192 -16.37 -2.15 9.91
CA GLY A 192 -15.42 -3.29 9.75
C GLY A 192 -13.97 -2.90 9.49
N LEU A 193 -13.66 -1.60 9.44
CA LEU A 193 -12.32 -1.04 9.27
C LEU A 193 -11.80 -0.41 10.57
N SER A 194 -12.29 -0.88 11.72
CA SER A 194 -11.75 -0.45 13.02
C SER A 194 -10.24 -0.72 13.09
N GLY A 195 -9.50 0.29 13.54
CA GLY A 195 -8.03 0.27 13.61
C GLY A 195 -7.31 0.47 12.28
N ILE A 196 -8.01 0.60 11.16
CA ILE A 196 -7.42 0.86 9.85
C ILE A 196 -7.32 2.37 9.64
N GLN A 197 -6.12 2.84 9.30
CA GLN A 197 -5.88 4.25 9.03
C GLN A 197 -6.06 4.55 7.53
N PRO A 198 -6.68 5.67 7.17
CA PRO A 198 -6.75 6.10 5.78
C PRO A 198 -5.41 6.70 5.33
N CYS A 199 -5.10 6.53 4.05
CA CYS A 199 -4.05 7.24 3.35
C CYS A 199 -4.67 8.02 2.19
N ILE A 200 -4.23 9.25 1.98
CA ILE A 200 -4.62 10.03 0.81
C ILE A 200 -3.42 10.13 -0.12
N HIS A 201 -3.56 9.60 -1.32
CA HIS A 201 -2.59 9.75 -2.39
C HIS A 201 -2.87 11.05 -3.13
N TYR A 202 -2.12 12.11 -2.79
CA TYR A 202 -2.21 13.42 -3.42
C TYR A 202 -1.39 13.45 -4.72
N PHE A 203 -1.95 14.03 -5.79
CA PHE A 203 -1.27 14.22 -7.07
C PHE A 203 0.18 14.74 -6.89
N ARG A 204 1.13 14.14 -7.63
CA ARG A 204 2.61 14.29 -7.49
C ARG A 204 3.27 13.48 -6.37
N GLY A 205 2.64 12.38 -5.94
CA GLY A 205 3.28 11.38 -5.10
C GLY A 205 3.43 11.80 -3.65
N VAL A 206 2.63 12.73 -3.15
CA VAL A 206 2.62 13.02 -1.71
C VAL A 206 1.61 12.07 -1.06
N TYR A 207 2.13 11.07 -0.36
CA TYR A 207 1.35 10.27 0.57
C TYR A 207 1.13 11.12 1.82
N SER A 208 -0.13 11.48 2.08
CA SER A 208 -0.53 11.97 3.40
C SER A 208 -1.11 10.78 4.15
N SER A 209 -0.36 10.23 5.10
CA SER A 209 -0.91 9.26 6.04
C SER A 209 -1.83 9.98 7.00
N GLY A 210 -3.10 9.58 7.06
CA GLY A 210 -4.08 10.08 8.02
C GLY A 210 -3.97 9.45 9.39
N GLY A 211 -2.74 9.10 9.78
CA GLY A 211 -2.42 8.42 11.03
C GLY A 211 -1.83 9.33 12.11
N HIS A 212 -1.70 10.64 11.86
CA HIS A 212 -1.21 11.58 12.85
C HIS A 212 -2.32 11.99 13.82
N PRO A 213 -2.05 12.18 15.13
CA PRO A 213 -3.02 12.72 16.10
C PRO A 213 -3.64 14.07 15.69
N ASP A 214 -2.98 14.81 14.79
CA ASP A 214 -3.46 16.09 14.25
C ASP A 214 -4.34 15.94 13.00
N TRP A 215 -4.77 14.72 12.67
CA TRP A 215 -5.72 14.53 11.57
C TRP A 215 -7.01 15.32 11.85
N PRO A 216 -7.54 16.08 10.87
CA PRO A 216 -8.77 16.83 11.08
C PRO A 216 -9.92 15.89 11.47
N ALA A 217 -10.33 15.95 12.73
CA ALA A 217 -11.58 15.36 13.16
C ALA A 217 -12.71 16.27 12.70
N HIS A 218 -13.56 15.80 11.78
CA HIS A 218 -14.79 16.52 11.48
C HIS A 218 -15.77 16.27 12.62
N SER A 219 -15.85 17.21 13.57
CA SER A 219 -16.91 17.21 14.56
C SER A 219 -18.25 17.39 13.84
N ASN A 220 -19.08 16.35 13.86
CA ASN A 220 -20.46 16.43 13.39
C ASN A 220 -21.19 17.55 14.16
N HIS A 221 -21.69 18.55 13.43
CA HIS A 221 -22.75 19.42 13.90
C HIS A 221 -24.10 18.75 13.70
#